data_AF-V3ZMT8-F1
#
_entry.id   AF-V3ZMT8-F1
#
_cell.length_a   1.000
_cell.length_b   1.000
_cell.length_c   1.000
_cell.angle_alpha   90.00
_cell.angle_beta   90.00
_cell.angle_gamma   90.00
#
_symmetry.space_group_name_H-M   'P 1'
#
loop_
_entity.id
_entity.type
_entity.pdbx_description
1 polymer ?
#
loop_
_entity_poly.entity_id
_entity_poly.type
_entity_poly.pdbx_seq_one_letter_code
_entity_poly.pdbx_strand_id
1 'polypeptide(L)'
;NVTNHFSVDLTPSNDVLAIWTVVYVWHFLVLLYCVVSVCRTTNELKPVYSNPTLLSCFFFMYLSISYLATLGWVFVWDRTHLTASTVIIFLATASLHMALIVSYRKLDKCTKRLRNEGRGRERWFVIIIVQNGVAGYAAWTAIIFYINLAVCVVYWDAVPSGESIASLVCLLILATHYLIYVLTDLTVLDRFSGYVLSPYIVIIAAVIGMLKRNFKPGTTNGIVIIIFLTLSIVCAIIKCIRMI
;
A
#
# COMPACT_ATOMS: atom_id res chain seq x y z
N ASN A 1 17.64 0.08 16.16
CA ASN A 1 16.36 0.36 15.47
C ASN A 1 15.25 0.26 16.51
N VAL A 2 14.44 1.31 16.70
CA VAL A 2 13.40 1.39 17.75
C VAL A 2 12.40 0.23 17.67
N THR A 3 12.16 -0.28 16.47
CA THR A 3 11.31 -1.45 16.19
C THR A 3 11.76 -2.75 16.87
N ASN A 4 13.00 -2.84 17.34
CA ASN A 4 13.47 -3.99 18.12
C ASN A 4 13.19 -3.86 19.63
N HIS A 5 12.92 -2.64 20.11
CA HIS A 5 12.56 -2.39 21.50
C HIS A 5 11.05 -2.57 21.75
N PHE A 6 10.23 -2.33 20.73
CA PHE A 6 8.78 -2.53 20.73
C PHE A 6 8.37 -3.65 19.78
N SER A 7 8.86 -4.86 20.03
CA SER A 7 8.50 -6.03 19.23
C SER A 7 7.12 -6.55 19.64
N VAL A 8 6.29 -6.85 18.65
CA VAL A 8 5.01 -7.54 18.82
C VAL A 8 4.94 -8.72 17.84
N ASP A 9 4.03 -9.67 18.03
CA ASP A 9 3.89 -10.85 17.13
C ASP A 9 3.51 -10.46 15.67
N LEU A 10 3.20 -9.19 15.40
CA LEU A 10 3.00 -8.64 14.05
C LEU A 10 4.25 -8.06 13.42
N THR A 11 5.32 -7.82 14.18
CA THR A 11 6.53 -7.21 13.63
C THR A 11 7.18 -8.21 12.67
N PRO A 12 7.39 -7.88 11.38
CA PRO A 12 8.02 -8.81 10.46
C PRO A 12 9.53 -8.92 10.71
N SER A 13 10.14 -9.94 10.11
CA SER A 13 11.61 -10.08 10.05
C SER A 13 12.26 -8.87 9.37
N ASN A 14 13.51 -8.57 9.75
CA ASN A 14 14.22 -7.39 9.26
C ASN A 14 14.41 -7.37 7.74
N ASP A 15 14.47 -8.54 7.10
CA ASP A 15 14.61 -8.65 5.64
C ASP A 15 13.43 -8.01 4.91
N VAL A 16 12.24 -8.00 5.51
CA VAL A 16 11.03 -7.40 4.96
C VAL A 16 11.08 -5.87 5.00
N LEU A 17 12.01 -5.27 5.75
CA LEU A 17 12.27 -3.83 5.66
C LEU A 17 12.76 -3.40 4.27
N ALA A 18 13.25 -4.33 3.44
CA ALA A 18 13.57 -4.07 2.04
C ALA A 18 12.36 -3.62 1.20
N ILE A 19 11.12 -3.85 1.67
CA ILE A 19 9.91 -3.33 1.00
C ILE A 19 9.95 -1.80 0.91
N TRP A 20 10.52 -1.10 1.90
CA TRP A 20 10.74 0.35 1.80
C TRP A 20 11.61 0.72 0.59
N THR A 21 12.69 -0.01 0.35
CA THR A 21 13.56 0.22 -0.81
C THR A 21 12.79 0.03 -2.12
N VAL A 22 11.99 -1.04 -2.22
CA VAL A 22 11.15 -1.30 -3.40
C VAL A 22 10.14 -0.17 -3.61
N VAL A 23 9.46 0.28 -2.55
CA VAL A 23 8.52 1.40 -2.58
C VAL A 23 9.19 2.69 -3.05
N TYR A 24 10.37 3.02 -2.53
CA TYR A 24 11.11 4.23 -2.90
C TYR A 24 11.58 4.20 -4.35
N VAL A 25 12.09 3.07 -4.83
CA VAL A 25 12.47 2.88 -6.24
C VAL A 25 11.24 3.07 -7.13
N TRP A 26 10.09 2.49 -6.77
CA TRP A 26 8.87 2.65 -7.56
C TRP A 26 8.37 4.09 -7.59
N HIS A 27 8.43 4.82 -6.48
CA HIS A 27 8.03 6.23 -6.43
C HIS A 27 9.01 7.13 -7.17
N PHE A 28 10.30 6.79 -7.20
CA PHE A 28 11.24 7.43 -8.10
C PHE A 28 10.82 7.25 -9.57
N LEU A 29 10.38 6.04 -9.98
CA LEU A 29 9.84 5.82 -11.32
C LEU A 29 8.56 6.63 -11.58
N VAL A 30 7.69 6.80 -10.59
CA VAL A 30 6.50 7.68 -10.69
C VAL A 30 6.91 9.12 -10.97
N LEU A 31 7.88 9.65 -10.22
CA LEU A 31 8.40 11.01 -10.43
C LEU A 31 9.08 11.14 -11.79
N LEU A 32 9.88 10.15 -12.19
CA LEU A 32 10.52 10.10 -13.50
C LEU A 32 9.48 10.10 -14.62
N TYR A 33 8.41 9.31 -14.50
CA TYR A 33 7.29 9.34 -15.45
C TYR A 33 6.66 10.74 -15.54
N CYS A 34 6.48 11.42 -14.42
CA CYS A 34 5.95 12.80 -14.41
C CYS A 34 6.87 13.75 -15.18
N VAL A 35 8.19 13.73 -14.90
CA VAL A 35 9.18 14.57 -15.61
C VAL A 35 9.18 14.26 -17.11
N VAL A 36 9.24 12.97 -17.47
CA VAL A 36 9.22 12.52 -18.87
C VAL A 36 7.93 12.95 -19.57
N SER A 37 6.78 12.94 -18.88
CA SER A 37 5.49 13.37 -19.46
C SER A 37 5.42 14.88 -19.74
N VAL A 38 6.22 15.69 -19.03
CA VAL A 38 6.37 17.13 -19.30
C VAL A 38 7.25 17.36 -20.53
N CYS A 39 8.32 16.58 -20.68
CA CYS A 39 9.26 16.69 -21.79
C CYS A 39 8.78 16.03 -23.10
N ARG A 40 7.69 15.24 -23.07
CA ARG A 40 7.15 14.55 -24.25
C ARG A 40 5.94 15.28 -24.83
N THR A 41 5.89 15.37 -26.15
CA THR A 41 4.74 15.85 -26.92
C THR A 41 4.00 14.69 -27.59
N THR A 42 2.71 14.86 -27.84
CA THR A 42 1.90 13.98 -28.66
C THR A 42 2.21 14.20 -30.15
N ASN A 43 1.68 13.34 -31.01
CA ASN A 43 1.78 13.48 -32.47
C ASN A 43 1.18 14.81 -32.99
N GLU A 44 0.33 15.46 -32.19
CA GLU A 44 -0.25 16.78 -32.48
C GLU A 44 0.57 17.94 -31.87
N LEU A 45 1.84 17.72 -31.49
CA LEU A 45 2.72 18.70 -30.83
C LEU A 45 2.18 19.25 -29.49
N LYS A 46 1.18 18.60 -28.88
CA LYS A 46 0.65 19.00 -27.57
C LYS A 46 1.39 18.26 -26.45
N PRO A 47 1.66 18.87 -25.29
CA PRO A 47 2.31 18.17 -24.19
C PRO A 47 1.50 16.97 -23.68
N VAL A 48 2.18 15.85 -23.37
CA VAL A 48 1.52 14.62 -22.92
C VAL A 48 0.83 14.82 -21.56
N TYR A 49 1.40 15.62 -20.67
CA TYR A 49 0.85 15.87 -19.33
C TYR A 49 -0.52 16.61 -19.34
N SER A 50 -0.80 17.41 -20.38
CA SER A 50 -2.02 18.23 -20.48
C SER A 50 -3.06 17.66 -21.43
N ASN A 51 -2.68 16.73 -22.31
CA ASN A 51 -3.57 16.22 -23.35
C ASN A 51 -3.60 14.69 -23.39
N PRO A 52 -4.61 14.00 -22.82
CA PRO A 52 -5.46 14.47 -21.74
C PRO A 52 -4.72 14.44 -20.39
N THR A 53 -5.16 15.25 -19.42
CA THR A 53 -4.58 15.25 -18.07
C THR A 53 -4.84 13.93 -17.33
N LEU A 54 -3.86 13.03 -17.35
CA LEU A 54 -3.93 11.72 -16.68
C LEU A 54 -3.72 11.81 -15.17
N LEU A 55 -2.79 12.66 -14.73
CA LEU A 55 -2.49 12.92 -13.32
C LEU A 55 -2.97 14.32 -12.94
N SER A 56 -3.98 14.38 -12.07
CA SER A 56 -4.59 15.67 -11.68
C SER A 56 -3.84 16.35 -10.53
N CYS A 57 -4.04 17.65 -10.34
CA CYS A 57 -3.48 18.38 -9.19
C CYS A 57 -3.82 17.71 -7.84
N PHE A 58 -5.05 17.22 -7.68
CA PHE A 58 -5.45 16.49 -6.48
C PHE A 58 -4.65 15.21 -6.23
N PHE A 59 -4.21 14.51 -7.29
CA PHE A 59 -3.35 13.34 -7.15
C PHE A 59 -2.02 13.72 -6.49
N PHE A 60 -1.38 14.78 -6.98
CA PHE A 60 -0.13 15.29 -6.42
C PHE A 60 -0.31 15.84 -5.01
N MET A 61 -1.42 16.52 -4.73
CA MET A 61 -1.74 17.02 -3.38
C MET A 61 -1.77 15.87 -2.35
N TYR A 62 -2.53 14.80 -2.64
CA TYR A 62 -2.61 13.64 -1.76
C TYR A 62 -1.26 12.92 -1.63
N LEU A 63 -0.52 12.78 -2.73
CA LEU A 63 0.80 12.16 -2.71
C LEU A 63 1.79 12.94 -1.83
N SER A 64 1.80 14.28 -1.94
CA SER A 64 2.62 15.15 -1.08
C SER A 64 2.25 15.03 0.40
N ILE A 65 0.95 15.00 0.73
CA ILE A 65 0.50 14.78 2.11
C ILE A 65 1.02 13.42 2.63
N SER A 66 0.98 12.36 1.81
CA SER A 66 1.49 11.05 2.21
C SER A 66 3.00 11.05 2.47
N TYR A 67 3.78 11.72 1.61
CA TYR A 67 5.22 11.83 1.80
C TYR A 67 5.58 12.60 3.07
N LEU A 68 4.94 13.75 3.30
CA LEU A 68 5.16 14.55 4.50
C LEU A 68 4.76 13.80 5.76
N ALA A 69 3.61 13.11 5.73
CA ALA A 69 3.15 12.28 6.84
C ALA A 69 4.13 11.12 7.10
N THR A 70 4.63 10.45 6.06
CA THR A 70 5.58 9.33 6.24
C THR A 70 6.92 9.80 6.78
N LEU A 71 7.41 10.94 6.31
CA LEU A 71 8.62 11.57 6.87
C LEU A 71 8.41 11.96 8.33
N GLY A 72 7.27 12.59 8.64
CA GLY A 72 6.89 12.94 10.01
C GLY A 72 6.77 11.71 10.91
N TRP A 73 6.22 10.60 10.39
CA TRP A 73 6.12 9.34 11.11
C TRP A 73 7.49 8.83 11.56
N VAL A 74 8.52 8.88 10.70
CA VAL A 74 9.89 8.45 11.06
C VAL A 74 10.40 9.23 12.28
N PHE A 75 10.27 10.56 12.28
CA PHE A 75 10.72 11.38 13.40
C PHE A 75 9.95 11.12 14.69
N VAL A 76 8.62 10.98 14.60
CA VAL A 76 7.76 10.76 15.76
C VAL A 76 7.96 9.35 16.34
N TRP A 77 8.17 8.35 15.47
CA TRP A 77 8.51 6.98 15.85
C TRP A 77 9.88 6.89 16.53
N ASP A 78 10.89 7.59 16.00
CA ASP A 78 12.22 7.66 16.60
C ASP A 78 12.19 8.24 18.02
N ARG A 79 11.33 9.25 18.24
CA ARG A 79 11.07 9.85 19.56
C ARG A 79 10.13 9.04 20.46
N THR A 80 9.72 7.83 20.05
CA THR A 80 8.88 6.91 20.82
C THR A 80 7.48 7.43 21.17
N HIS A 81 6.98 8.43 20.42
CA HIS A 81 5.61 8.91 20.57
C HIS A 81 4.61 7.99 19.84
N LEU A 82 4.34 6.82 20.43
CA LEU A 82 3.61 5.70 19.80
C LEU A 82 2.21 6.08 19.26
N THR A 83 1.44 6.85 20.03
CA THR A 83 0.08 7.28 19.63
C THR A 83 0.13 8.21 18.43
N ALA A 84 1.00 9.21 18.50
CA ALA A 84 1.16 10.19 17.44
C ALA A 84 1.70 9.52 16.17
N SER A 85 2.64 8.58 16.29
CA SER A 85 3.16 7.84 15.13
C SER A 85 2.03 7.06 14.44
N THR A 86 1.17 6.40 15.22
CA THR A 86 0.01 5.64 14.70
C THR A 86 -0.96 6.53 13.93
N VAL A 87 -1.28 7.71 14.43
CA VAL A 87 -2.18 8.68 13.76
C VAL A 87 -1.54 9.20 12.47
N ILE A 88 -0.25 9.53 12.49
CA ILE A 88 0.44 10.09 11.32
C ILE A 88 0.55 9.05 10.19
N ILE A 89 0.89 7.79 10.51
CA ILE A 89 0.97 6.74 9.48
C ILE A 89 -0.42 6.36 8.93
N PHE A 90 -1.48 6.48 9.75
CA PHE A 90 -2.85 6.38 9.27
C PHE A 90 -3.17 7.47 8.25
N LEU A 91 -2.83 8.72 8.54
CA LEU A 91 -3.01 9.85 7.61
C LEU A 91 -2.25 9.62 6.29
N ALA A 92 -1.01 9.11 6.36
CA ALA A 92 -0.23 8.76 5.18
C ALA A 92 -0.96 7.71 4.31
N THR A 93 -1.48 6.66 4.95
CA THR A 93 -2.21 5.57 4.29
C THR A 93 -3.52 6.06 3.67
N ALA A 94 -4.31 6.84 4.40
CA ALA A 94 -5.57 7.41 3.91
C ALA A 94 -5.34 8.31 2.69
N SER A 95 -4.29 9.14 2.73
CA SER A 95 -3.93 10.01 1.62
C SER A 95 -3.54 9.22 0.36
N LEU A 96 -2.82 8.11 0.49
CA LEU A 96 -2.48 7.23 -0.65
C LEU A 96 -3.71 6.61 -1.30
N HIS A 97 -4.69 6.18 -0.50
CA HIS A 97 -5.96 5.67 -1.02
C HIS A 97 -6.74 6.76 -1.79
N MET A 98 -6.74 8.00 -1.27
CA MET A 98 -7.34 9.13 -1.99
C MET A 98 -6.64 9.43 -3.30
N ALA A 99 -5.30 9.35 -3.34
CA ALA A 99 -4.52 9.49 -4.58
C ALA A 99 -4.90 8.41 -5.61
N LEU A 100 -5.05 7.15 -5.18
CA LEU A 100 -5.48 6.05 -6.05
C LEU A 100 -6.88 6.28 -6.62
N ILE A 101 -7.85 6.65 -5.78
CA ILE A 101 -9.23 6.93 -6.22
C ILE A 101 -9.23 8.02 -7.30
N VAL A 102 -8.46 9.09 -7.10
CA VAL A 102 -8.35 10.17 -8.09
C VAL A 102 -7.71 9.66 -9.39
N SER A 103 -6.62 8.89 -9.30
CA SER A 103 -5.92 8.32 -10.46
C SER A 103 -6.82 7.37 -11.27
N TYR A 104 -7.50 6.45 -10.60
CA TYR A 104 -8.44 5.49 -11.21
C TYR A 104 -9.55 6.20 -11.96
N ARG A 105 -10.21 7.19 -11.34
CA ARG A 105 -11.31 7.93 -11.96
C ARG A 105 -10.85 8.75 -13.15
N LYS A 106 -9.64 9.32 -13.11
CA LYS A 106 -9.08 10.09 -14.23
C LYS A 106 -8.71 9.18 -15.39
N LEU A 107 -8.03 8.07 -15.13
CA LEU A 107 -7.62 7.14 -16.19
C LEU A 107 -8.82 6.50 -16.89
N ASP A 108 -9.84 6.07 -16.14
CA ASP A 108 -11.06 5.47 -16.72
C ASP A 108 -11.77 6.44 -17.67
N LYS A 109 -11.91 7.72 -17.27
CA LYS A 109 -12.48 8.77 -18.12
C LYS A 109 -11.67 9.00 -19.41
N CYS A 110 -10.34 8.93 -19.32
CA CYS A 110 -9.45 9.19 -20.46
C CYS A 110 -9.21 7.95 -21.34
N THR A 111 -9.54 6.74 -20.88
CA THR A 111 -9.17 5.48 -21.54
C THR A 111 -9.69 5.36 -22.97
N LYS A 112 -10.98 5.70 -23.21
CA LYS A 112 -11.57 5.66 -24.57
C LYS A 112 -10.85 6.60 -25.52
N ARG A 113 -10.54 7.81 -25.06
CA ARG A 113 -9.84 8.84 -25.85
C ARG A 113 -8.41 8.42 -26.18
N LEU A 114 -7.65 7.94 -25.19
CA LEU A 114 -6.29 7.43 -25.40
C LEU A 114 -6.25 6.31 -26.44
N ARG A 115 -7.24 5.42 -26.45
CA ARG A 115 -7.33 4.35 -27.44
C ARG A 115 -7.57 4.90 -28.85
N ASN A 116 -8.50 5.83 -29.00
CA ASN A 116 -8.84 6.42 -30.29
C ASN A 116 -7.68 7.25 -30.88
N GLU A 117 -6.87 7.87 -30.04
CA GLU A 117 -5.68 8.63 -30.45
C GLU A 117 -4.43 7.74 -30.70
N GLY A 118 -4.55 6.40 -30.65
CA GLY A 118 -3.42 5.48 -30.80
C GLY A 118 -2.43 5.50 -29.62
N ARG A 119 -2.80 6.09 -28.49
CA ARG A 119 -1.99 6.31 -27.28
C ARG A 119 -2.28 5.32 -26.17
N GLY A 120 -2.70 4.11 -26.53
CA GLY A 120 -2.99 3.03 -25.59
C GLY A 120 -1.82 2.68 -24.66
N ARG A 121 -0.57 2.93 -25.08
CA ARG A 121 0.63 2.74 -24.24
C ARG A 121 0.67 3.64 -23.00
N GLU A 122 0.14 4.87 -23.08
CA GLU A 122 0.12 5.79 -21.93
C GLU A 122 -0.75 5.25 -20.79
N ARG A 123 -1.84 4.54 -21.13
CA ARG A 123 -2.66 3.86 -20.13
C ARG A 123 -1.83 2.85 -19.33
N TRP A 124 -1.03 2.05 -20.02
CA TRP A 124 -0.21 1.02 -19.36
C TRP A 124 0.90 1.61 -18.50
N PHE A 125 1.53 2.72 -18.93
CA PHE A 125 2.49 3.42 -18.07
C PHE A 125 1.85 3.90 -16.77
N VAL A 126 0.65 4.50 -16.83
CA VAL A 126 -0.06 4.92 -15.61
C VAL A 126 -0.41 3.73 -14.72
N ILE A 127 -0.87 2.61 -15.29
CA ILE A 127 -1.24 1.42 -14.50
C ILE A 127 -0.01 0.79 -13.83
N ILE A 128 1.05 0.52 -14.60
CA ILE A 128 2.22 -0.23 -14.14
C ILE A 128 3.10 0.63 -13.22
N ILE A 129 3.34 1.88 -13.59
CA ILE A 129 4.24 2.76 -12.84
C ILE A 129 3.49 3.44 -11.71
N VAL A 130 2.39 4.14 -12.02
CA VAL A 130 1.72 5.02 -11.06
C VAL A 130 0.79 4.25 -10.13
N GLN A 131 -0.21 3.55 -10.68
CA GLN A 131 -1.24 2.91 -9.86
C GLN A 131 -0.67 1.75 -9.05
N ASN A 132 0.16 0.88 -9.65
CA ASN A 132 0.85 -0.16 -8.88
C ASN A 132 1.87 0.42 -7.88
N GLY A 133 2.63 1.45 -8.24
CA GLY A 133 3.56 2.08 -7.30
C GLY A 133 2.85 2.61 -6.05
N VAL A 134 1.79 3.40 -6.24
CA VAL A 134 1.01 4.00 -5.14
C VAL A 134 0.21 2.93 -4.38
N ALA A 135 -0.32 1.91 -5.05
CA ALA A 135 -1.11 0.85 -4.40
C ALA A 135 -0.24 -0.07 -3.53
N GLY A 136 0.93 -0.48 -4.01
CA GLY A 136 1.89 -1.22 -3.19
C GLY A 136 2.32 -0.43 -1.96
N TYR A 137 2.53 0.88 -2.11
CA TYR A 137 2.86 1.75 -0.98
C TYR A 137 1.72 1.90 0.02
N ALA A 138 0.49 2.08 -0.45
CA ALA A 138 -0.70 2.13 0.40
C ALA A 138 -0.86 0.85 1.23
N ALA A 139 -0.62 -0.32 0.62
CA ALA A 139 -0.65 -1.60 1.32
C ALA A 139 0.45 -1.69 2.39
N TRP A 140 1.66 -1.24 2.07
CA TRP A 140 2.78 -1.26 3.01
C TRP A 140 2.53 -0.34 4.21
N THR A 141 2.07 0.90 4.00
CA THR A 141 1.77 1.82 5.10
C THR A 141 0.59 1.36 5.93
N ALA A 142 -0.40 0.69 5.33
CA ALA A 142 -1.49 0.06 6.07
C ALA A 142 -0.98 -1.03 7.03
N ILE A 143 -0.07 -1.90 6.59
CA ILE A 143 0.58 -2.89 7.46
C ILE A 143 1.32 -2.20 8.62
N ILE A 144 2.10 -1.15 8.32
CA ILE A 144 2.83 -0.40 9.35
C ILE A 144 1.88 0.26 10.34
N PHE A 145 0.74 0.79 9.88
CA PHE A 145 -0.31 1.31 10.74
C PHE A 145 -0.80 0.24 11.73
N TYR A 146 -1.12 -0.97 11.27
CA TYR A 146 -1.55 -2.04 12.16
C TYR A 146 -0.47 -2.53 13.12
N ILE A 147 0.80 -2.50 12.71
CA ILE A 147 1.94 -2.77 13.61
C ILE A 147 2.03 -1.67 14.69
N ASN A 148 1.93 -0.40 14.31
CA ASN A 148 1.96 0.73 15.24
C ASN A 148 0.77 0.69 16.20
N LEU A 149 -0.41 0.28 15.72
CA LEU A 149 -1.59 0.08 16.54
C LEU A 149 -1.38 -1.06 17.55
N ALA A 150 -0.83 -2.20 17.12
CA ALA A 150 -0.50 -3.30 18.02
C ALA A 150 0.50 -2.87 19.10
N VAL A 151 1.56 -2.15 18.70
CA VAL A 151 2.54 -1.58 19.64
C VAL A 151 1.87 -0.61 20.62
N CYS A 152 0.98 0.27 20.15
CA CYS A 152 0.21 1.12 21.05
C CYS A 152 -0.57 0.29 22.06
N VAL A 153 -1.34 -0.71 21.63
CA VAL A 153 -2.20 -1.51 22.54
C VAL A 153 -1.38 -2.32 23.55
N VAL A 154 -0.21 -2.83 23.17
CA VAL A 154 0.67 -3.59 24.06
C VAL A 154 1.35 -2.70 25.09
N TYR A 155 1.84 -1.53 24.68
CA TYR A 155 2.67 -0.66 25.50
C TYR A 155 1.89 0.56 26.04
N TRP A 156 0.56 0.54 25.96
CA TRP A 156 -0.28 1.57 26.58
C TRP A 156 -0.47 1.27 28.06
N ASP A 157 0.13 2.10 28.92
CA ASP A 157 0.17 1.93 30.38
C ASP A 157 -1.19 1.67 31.05
N ALA A 158 -2.31 2.05 30.42
CA ALA A 158 -3.65 1.90 31.00
C ALA A 158 -4.35 0.55 30.72
N VAL A 159 -3.83 -0.31 29.84
CA VAL A 159 -4.47 -1.61 29.53
C VAL A 159 -3.43 -2.72 29.68
N PRO A 160 -3.56 -3.62 30.69
CA PRO A 160 -2.75 -4.82 30.77
C PRO A 160 -3.20 -5.82 29.70
N SER A 161 -2.96 -5.49 28.44
CA SER A 161 -3.17 -6.37 27.29
C SER A 161 -1.99 -7.34 27.24
N GLY A 162 -2.25 -8.65 27.33
CA GLY A 162 -1.20 -9.62 26.99
C GLY A 162 -0.75 -9.41 25.54
N GLU A 163 0.57 -9.36 25.29
CA GLU A 163 1.17 -9.14 23.97
C GLU A 163 0.52 -9.99 22.87
N SER A 164 0.27 -11.27 23.17
CA SER A 164 -0.34 -12.22 22.25
C SER A 164 -1.77 -11.85 21.86
N ILE A 165 -2.58 -11.34 22.81
CA ILE A 165 -3.98 -10.96 22.56
C ILE A 165 -4.04 -9.68 21.73
N ALA A 166 -3.27 -8.66 22.09
CA ALA A 166 -3.22 -7.39 21.36
C ALA A 166 -2.79 -7.61 19.90
N SER A 167 -1.76 -8.44 19.72
CA SER A 167 -1.29 -8.84 18.40
C SER A 167 -2.38 -9.60 17.64
N LEU A 168 -3.02 -10.60 18.25
CA LEU A 168 -4.09 -11.37 17.61
C LEU A 168 -5.22 -10.47 17.10
N VAL A 169 -5.70 -9.54 17.95
CA VAL A 169 -6.75 -8.59 17.57
C VAL A 169 -6.32 -7.74 16.38
N CYS A 170 -5.12 -7.15 16.42
CA CYS A 170 -4.63 -6.32 15.32
C CYS A 170 -4.43 -7.12 14.03
N LEU A 171 -4.00 -8.39 14.12
CA LEU A 171 -3.87 -9.29 12.98
C LEU A 171 -5.24 -9.60 12.35
N LEU A 172 -6.26 -9.86 13.16
CA LEU A 172 -7.61 -10.11 12.69
C LEU A 172 -8.22 -8.87 12.03
N ILE A 173 -7.97 -7.68 12.58
CA ILE A 173 -8.43 -6.42 11.96
C ILE A 173 -7.72 -6.21 10.62
N LEU A 174 -6.40 -6.42 10.53
CA LEU A 174 -5.64 -6.36 9.28
C LEU A 174 -6.18 -7.36 8.24
N ALA A 175 -6.41 -8.61 8.63
CA ALA A 175 -6.95 -9.64 7.75
C ALA A 175 -8.36 -9.29 7.25
N THR A 176 -9.21 -8.74 8.13
CA THR A 176 -10.55 -8.26 7.77
C THR A 176 -10.48 -7.09 6.80
N HIS A 177 -9.61 -6.11 7.06
CA HIS A 177 -9.38 -4.99 6.14
C HIS A 177 -8.92 -5.48 4.76
N TYR A 178 -7.98 -6.43 4.72
CA TYR A 178 -7.52 -7.04 3.48
C TYR A 178 -8.64 -7.75 2.73
N LEU A 179 -9.49 -8.51 3.42
CA LEU A 179 -10.65 -9.15 2.82
C LEU A 179 -11.63 -8.14 2.20
N ILE A 180 -11.93 -7.05 2.91
CA ILE A 180 -12.75 -5.95 2.38
C ILE A 180 -12.11 -5.37 1.12
N TYR A 181 -10.78 -5.14 1.15
CA TYR A 181 -10.05 -4.68 -0.01
C TYR A 181 -10.17 -5.66 -1.19
N VAL A 182 -9.91 -6.95 -1.00
CA VAL A 182 -10.01 -7.98 -2.05
C VAL A 182 -11.41 -8.07 -2.62
N LEU A 183 -12.44 -8.10 -1.77
CA LEU A 183 -13.83 -8.14 -2.22
C LEU A 183 -14.15 -6.91 -3.07
N THR A 184 -13.74 -5.73 -2.62
CA THR A 184 -13.97 -4.48 -3.35
C THR A 184 -13.18 -4.44 -4.67
N ASP A 185 -11.92 -4.89 -4.66
CA ASP A 185 -11.02 -4.94 -5.81
C ASP A 185 -11.50 -5.91 -6.91
N LEU A 186 -12.02 -7.08 -6.51
CA LEU A 186 -12.53 -8.09 -7.43
C LEU A 186 -13.95 -7.80 -7.92
N THR A 187 -14.73 -6.97 -7.24
CA THR A 187 -16.13 -6.73 -7.61
C THR A 187 -16.33 -5.32 -8.15
N VAL A 188 -16.42 -4.34 -7.26
CA VAL A 188 -16.82 -2.96 -7.57
C VAL A 188 -15.70 -2.21 -8.30
N LEU A 189 -14.46 -2.42 -7.89
CA LEU A 189 -13.30 -1.69 -8.42
C LEU A 189 -12.60 -2.40 -9.58
N ASP A 190 -13.03 -3.61 -9.98
CA ASP A 190 -12.36 -4.40 -11.02
C ASP A 190 -12.16 -3.62 -12.33
N ARG A 191 -13.15 -2.80 -12.71
CA ARG A 191 -13.05 -1.88 -13.85
C ARG A 191 -11.85 -0.92 -13.76
N PHE A 192 -11.51 -0.49 -12.56
CA PHE A 192 -10.49 0.52 -12.29
C PHE A 192 -9.12 -0.08 -11.93
N SER A 193 -9.12 -1.16 -11.13
CA SER A 193 -7.93 -1.78 -10.55
C SER A 193 -7.64 -3.16 -11.13
N GLY A 194 -8.26 -3.54 -12.25
CA GLY A 194 -8.12 -4.86 -12.88
C GLY A 194 -6.66 -5.31 -13.06
N TYR A 195 -5.74 -4.39 -13.35
CA TYR A 195 -4.31 -4.67 -13.56
C TYR A 195 -3.40 -4.19 -12.41
N VAL A 196 -3.98 -3.92 -11.23
CA VAL A 196 -3.24 -3.55 -10.02
C VAL A 196 -3.04 -4.79 -9.16
N LEU A 197 -1.78 -5.24 -9.07
CA LEU A 197 -1.40 -6.48 -8.37
C LEU A 197 -0.50 -6.22 -7.16
N SER A 198 0.19 -5.08 -7.14
CA SER A 198 1.18 -4.73 -6.11
C SER A 198 0.68 -4.85 -4.65
N PRO A 199 -0.57 -4.53 -4.26
CA PRO A 199 -1.02 -4.73 -2.88
C PRO A 199 -0.95 -6.19 -2.43
N TYR A 200 -1.33 -7.12 -3.31
CA TYR A 200 -1.29 -8.56 -3.05
C TYR A 200 0.15 -9.03 -2.79
N ILE A 201 1.10 -8.59 -3.63
CA ILE A 201 2.51 -8.93 -3.51
C ILE A 201 3.08 -8.40 -2.19
N VAL A 202 2.79 -7.14 -1.85
CA VAL A 202 3.28 -6.51 -0.62
C VAL A 202 2.70 -7.20 0.62
N ILE A 203 1.41 -7.53 0.63
CA ILE A 203 0.76 -8.24 1.75
C ILE A 203 1.38 -9.63 1.91
N ILE A 204 1.55 -10.41 0.83
CA ILE A 204 2.18 -11.73 0.89
C ILE A 204 3.60 -11.63 1.45
N ALA A 205 4.42 -10.70 0.93
CA ALA A 205 5.79 -10.51 1.41
C ALA A 205 5.83 -10.12 2.90
N ALA A 206 4.93 -9.23 3.34
CA ALA A 206 4.84 -8.81 4.72
C ALA A 206 4.43 -9.96 5.66
N VAL A 207 3.40 -10.73 5.30
CA VAL A 207 2.90 -11.84 6.10
C VAL A 207 3.92 -12.99 6.16
N ILE A 208 4.65 -13.27 5.07
CA ILE A 208 5.82 -14.17 5.10
C ILE A 208 6.86 -13.67 6.12
N GLY A 209 7.10 -12.36 6.14
CA GLY A 209 7.97 -11.71 7.12
C GLY A 209 7.53 -11.90 8.56
N MET A 210 6.24 -11.75 8.83
CA MET A 210 5.63 -11.97 10.15
C MET A 210 5.79 -13.43 10.57
N LEU A 211 5.50 -14.37 9.66
CA LEU A 211 5.64 -15.80 9.91
C LEU A 211 7.09 -16.17 10.23
N LYS A 212 8.06 -15.70 9.42
CA LYS A 212 9.49 -15.99 9.61
C LYS A 212 10.00 -15.56 10.98
N ARG A 213 9.50 -14.45 11.53
CA ARG A 213 9.96 -13.91 12.82
C ARG A 213 9.20 -14.50 14.02
N ASN A 214 7.88 -14.67 13.90
CA ASN A 214 7.02 -14.90 15.07
C ASN A 214 6.39 -16.31 15.09
N PHE A 215 6.68 -17.18 14.11
CA PHE A 215 6.09 -18.52 14.08
C PHE A 215 6.55 -19.38 15.26
N LYS A 216 5.58 -19.76 16.09
CA LYS A 216 5.73 -20.77 17.15
C LYS A 216 4.71 -21.89 16.91
N PRO A 217 5.15 -23.16 16.73
CA PRO A 217 4.24 -24.28 16.50
C PRO A 217 3.16 -24.38 17.58
N GLY A 218 1.91 -24.60 17.17
CA GLY A 218 0.79 -24.77 18.09
C GLY A 218 0.22 -23.48 18.71
N THR A 219 0.76 -22.30 18.38
CA THR A 219 0.21 -21.03 18.88
C THR A 219 -0.93 -20.50 18.01
N THR A 220 -1.96 -19.91 18.63
CA THR A 220 -3.10 -19.29 17.93
C THR A 220 -2.63 -18.24 16.92
N ASN A 221 -1.69 -17.38 17.31
CA ASN A 221 -1.14 -16.34 16.42
C ASN A 221 -0.45 -16.95 15.21
N GLY A 222 0.36 -18.01 15.39
CA GLY A 222 1.00 -18.72 14.29
C GLY A 222 -0.02 -19.33 13.31
N ILE A 223 -1.10 -19.95 13.82
CA ILE A 223 -2.17 -20.52 12.99
C ILE A 223 -2.86 -19.42 12.18
N VAL A 224 -3.22 -18.31 12.80
CA VAL A 224 -3.91 -17.20 12.12
C VAL A 224 -3.02 -16.55 11.05
N ILE A 225 -1.72 -16.37 11.31
CA ILE A 225 -0.77 -15.86 10.29
C ILE A 225 -0.71 -16.81 9.08
N ILE A 226 -0.68 -18.12 9.29
CA ILE A 226 -0.68 -19.11 8.20
C ILE A 226 -1.97 -19.02 7.39
N ILE A 227 -3.13 -18.98 8.05
CA ILE A 227 -4.43 -18.84 7.37
C ILE A 227 -4.48 -17.53 6.56
N PHE A 228 -3.97 -16.44 7.12
CA PHE A 228 -3.94 -15.16 6.43
C PHE A 228 -3.01 -15.20 5.20
N LEU A 229 -1.87 -15.88 5.30
CA LEU A 229 -0.94 -16.07 4.19
C LEU A 229 -1.56 -16.90 3.06
N THR A 230 -2.17 -18.04 3.38
CA THR A 230 -2.79 -18.93 2.38
C THR A 230 -3.93 -18.22 1.67
N LEU A 231 -4.79 -17.53 2.42
CA LEU A 231 -5.85 -16.68 1.86
C LEU A 231 -5.28 -15.60 0.93
N SER A 232 -4.20 -14.91 1.35
CA SER A 232 -3.58 -13.86 0.54
C SER A 232 -3.05 -14.39 -0.80
N ILE A 233 -2.40 -15.57 -0.79
CA ILE A 233 -1.92 -16.25 -2.00
C ILE A 233 -3.09 -16.66 -2.91
N VAL A 234 -4.13 -17.26 -2.36
CA VAL A 234 -5.32 -17.67 -3.14
C VAL A 234 -5.97 -16.45 -3.80
N CYS A 235 -6.16 -15.35 -3.06
CA CYS A 235 -6.72 -14.11 -3.61
C CYS A 235 -5.83 -13.52 -4.71
N ALA A 236 -4.50 -13.57 -4.56
CA ALA A 236 -3.56 -13.11 -5.59
C ALA A 236 -3.66 -13.96 -6.86
N ILE A 237 -3.77 -15.29 -6.73
CA ILE A 237 -3.97 -16.20 -7.87
C ILE A 237 -5.29 -15.89 -8.59
N ILE A 238 -6.38 -15.72 -7.84
CA ILE A 238 -7.69 -15.33 -8.41
C ILE A 238 -7.57 -14.02 -9.18
N LYS A 239 -6.86 -13.02 -8.62
CA LYS A 239 -6.62 -11.74 -9.30
C LYS A 239 -5.84 -11.94 -10.60
N CYS A 240 -4.77 -12.74 -10.59
CA CYS A 240 -3.98 -13.05 -11.78
C CYS A 240 -4.82 -13.76 -12.86
N ILE A 241 -5.66 -14.73 -12.49
CA ILE A 241 -6.54 -15.44 -13.44
C ILE A 241 -7.50 -14.46 -14.12
N ARG A 242 -8.02 -13.47 -13.39
CA ARG A 242 -8.92 -12.46 -13.96
C ARG A 242 -8.25 -11.41 -14.84
N MET A 243 -6.92 -11.29 -14.76
CA MET A 243 -6.15 -10.37 -15.61
C MET A 243 -5.90 -10.94 -17.02
N ILE A 244 -5.96 -12.26 -17.18
CA ILE A 244 -5.76 -12.99 -18.45
C ILE A 244 -7.06 -12.96 -19.26
#